data_AF-A0A8I7BJL1-F1
#
_entry.id   AF-A0A8I7BJL1-F1
#
_cell.length_a   1.000
_cell.length_b   1.000
_cell.length_c   1.000
_cell.angle_alpha   90.00
_cell.angle_beta   90.00
_cell.angle_gamma   90.00
#
_symmetry.space_group_name_H-M   'P 1'
#
loop_
_entity.id
_entity.type
_entity.pdbx_description
1 polymer ?
#
loop_
_entity_poly.entity_id
_entity_poly.type
_entity_poly.pdbx_seq_one_letter_code
_entity_poly.pdbx_strand_id
1 'polypeptide(L)'
;MVPQELAHNTVVRFMRHDQGVGFRGQEGFRQGCLMLMGVPLDFRNTEDLRAAVNTFGEFHHWVSGDPYLVCSIVFASFPDDRLVPRSISF
;
A
#
# COMPACT_ATOMS: atom_id res chain seq x y z
N MET A 1 -5.59 -14.39 -21.79
CA MET A 1 -4.46 -13.93 -22.63
C MET A 1 -4.00 -15.10 -23.48
N VAL A 2 -3.79 -14.84 -24.78
CA VAL A 2 -3.38 -15.83 -25.78
C VAL A 2 -1.86 -16.05 -25.68
N PRO A 3 -1.36 -17.30 -25.67
CA PRO A 3 0.07 -17.58 -25.71
C PRO A 3 0.71 -17.04 -26.99
N GLN A 4 1.92 -16.50 -26.89
CA GLN A 4 2.63 -15.93 -28.03
C GLN A 4 3.83 -16.83 -28.39
N GLU A 5 3.88 -17.24 -29.66
CA GLU A 5 4.99 -18.01 -30.22
C GLU A 5 6.24 -17.13 -30.32
N LEU A 6 7.34 -17.62 -29.76
CA LEU A 6 8.69 -17.19 -30.05
C LEU A 6 9.35 -18.21 -30.98
N ALA A 7 10.44 -17.81 -31.63
CA ALA A 7 11.22 -18.71 -32.48
C ALA A 7 11.62 -19.99 -31.73
N HIS A 8 11.76 -21.09 -32.46
CA HIS A 8 12.19 -22.39 -31.93
C HIS A 8 11.20 -23.04 -30.95
N ASN A 9 9.91 -23.06 -31.29
CA ASN A 9 8.89 -23.83 -30.57
C ASN A 9 8.76 -23.43 -29.09
N THR A 10 9.10 -22.18 -28.78
CA THR A 10 9.08 -21.62 -27.43
C THR A 10 7.85 -20.75 -27.31
N VAL A 11 7.01 -21.01 -26.31
CA VAL A 11 5.78 -20.24 -26.11
C VAL A 11 5.93 -19.44 -24.82
N VAL A 12 5.73 -18.13 -24.91
CA VAL A 12 5.63 -17.27 -23.73
C VAL A 12 4.17 -16.98 -23.43
N ARG A 13 3.81 -17.10 -22.17
CA ARG A 13 2.51 -16.68 -21.65
C ARG A 13 2.74 -15.51 -20.71
N PHE A 14 2.20 -14.35 -21.07
CA PHE A 14 2.12 -13.23 -20.16
C PHE A 14 1.00 -13.53 -19.14
N MET A 15 1.37 -13.53 -17.87
CA MET A 15 0.44 -13.58 -16.75
C MET A 15 0.49 -12.23 -16.06
N ARG A 16 -0.64 -11.76 -15.53
CA ARG A 16 -0.59 -10.63 -14.60
C ARG A 16 0.27 -11.03 -13.41
N HIS A 17 1.02 -10.08 -12.88
CA HIS A 17 1.93 -10.32 -11.74
C HIS A 17 1.19 -10.90 -10.52
N ASP A 18 -0.10 -10.60 -10.39
CA ASP A 18 -1.00 -11.13 -9.36
C ASP A 18 -1.66 -12.48 -9.70
N GLN A 19 -1.25 -13.13 -10.79
CA GLN A 19 -1.85 -14.39 -11.28
C GLN A 19 -0.80 -15.40 -11.75
N GLY A 20 0.49 -15.13 -11.47
CA GLY A 20 1.60 -15.99 -11.83
C GLY A 20 1.72 -17.22 -10.92
N VAL A 21 2.45 -18.23 -11.39
CA VAL A 21 2.89 -19.35 -10.55
C VAL A 21 3.79 -18.79 -9.44
N GLY A 22 3.44 -19.04 -8.18
CA GLY A 22 4.10 -18.41 -7.03
C GLY A 22 3.45 -17.11 -6.54
N PHE A 23 2.32 -16.69 -7.13
CA PHE A 23 1.49 -15.63 -6.56
C PHE A 23 1.04 -16.03 -5.16
N ARG A 24 1.67 -15.41 -4.17
CA ARG A 24 1.21 -15.41 -2.79
C ARG A 24 0.25 -14.24 -2.64
N GLY A 25 -1.00 -14.45 -3.07
CA GLY A 25 -2.09 -13.69 -2.51
C GLY A 25 -2.10 -14.01 -1.02
N GLN A 26 -1.47 -13.17 -0.19
CA GLN A 26 -1.67 -13.30 1.25
C GLN A 26 -3.16 -13.06 1.48
N GLU A 27 -3.91 -14.12 1.73
CA GLU A 27 -5.22 -14.02 2.34
C GLU A 27 -4.99 -13.59 3.79
N GLY A 28 -5.30 -12.33 4.10
CA GLY A 28 -5.08 -11.74 5.42
C GLY A 28 -4.77 -10.25 5.35
N PHE A 29 -4.85 -9.57 6.50
CA PHE A 29 -4.42 -8.18 6.62
C PHE A 29 -2.94 -8.06 6.24
N ARG A 30 -2.65 -7.23 5.24
CA ARG A 30 -1.30 -6.83 4.85
C ARG A 30 -0.77 -5.85 5.88
N GLN A 31 0.47 -6.02 6.29
CA GLN A 31 1.19 -4.99 7.03
C GLN A 31 2.07 -4.22 6.07
N GLY A 32 1.95 -2.90 6.08
CA GLY A 32 2.62 -2.04 5.12
C GLY A 32 2.99 -0.68 5.69
N CYS A 33 3.80 0.02 4.91
CA CYS A 33 4.21 1.39 5.14
C CYS A 33 3.47 2.30 4.15
N LEU A 34 2.79 3.33 4.66
CA LEU A 34 2.01 4.30 3.92
C LEU A 34 2.69 5.66 4.00
N MET A 35 2.89 6.30 2.84
CA MET A 35 3.38 7.66 2.76
C MET A 35 2.20 8.61 2.54
N LEU A 36 1.85 9.37 3.57
CA LEU A 36 0.82 10.40 3.50
C LEU A 36 1.46 11.73 3.13
N MET A 37 1.07 12.29 1.99
CA MET A 37 1.55 13.58 1.51
C MET A 37 0.50 14.66 1.76
N GLY A 38 0.95 15.88 2.07
CA GLY A 38 0.06 17.04 2.24
C GLY A 38 -0.79 17.03 3.52
N VAL A 39 -0.42 16.23 4.52
CA VAL A 39 -1.04 16.30 5.86
C VAL A 39 -0.75 17.68 6.44
N PRO A 40 -1.77 18.48 6.81
CA PRO A 40 -1.51 19.79 7.43
C PRO A 40 -0.73 19.61 8.73
N LEU A 41 0.19 20.54 9.02
CA LEU A 41 1.12 20.38 10.15
C LEU A 41 0.41 20.25 11.50
N ASP A 42 -0.73 20.92 11.67
CA ASP A 42 -1.54 20.84 12.90
C ASP A 42 -2.13 19.44 13.12
N PHE A 43 -2.42 18.71 12.04
CA PHE A 43 -2.94 17.33 12.05
C PHE A 43 -1.83 16.28 11.96
N ARG A 44 -0.57 16.69 11.93
CA ARG A 44 0.59 15.77 11.89
C ARG A 44 0.94 15.29 13.30
N ASN A 45 -0.02 14.64 13.94
CA ASN A 45 0.12 14.06 15.27
C ASN A 45 -0.46 12.64 15.31
N THR A 46 -0.15 11.92 16.39
CA THR A 46 -0.51 10.51 16.51
C THR A 46 -2.03 10.27 16.53
N GLU A 47 -2.82 11.20 17.08
CA GLU A 47 -4.26 11.03 17.22
C GLU A 47 -4.96 11.18 15.87
N ASP A 48 -4.65 12.26 15.14
CA ASP A 48 -5.24 12.53 13.83
C ASP A 48 -4.79 11.52 12.77
N LEU A 49 -3.51 11.15 12.74
CA LEU A 49 -3.01 10.12 11.83
C LEU A 49 -3.63 8.74 12.11
N ARG A 50 -3.84 8.40 13.39
CA ARG A 50 -4.54 7.17 13.77
C ARG A 50 -5.99 7.22 13.32
N ALA A 51 -6.70 8.31 13.58
CA ALA A 51 -8.10 8.48 13.20
C ALA A 51 -8.28 8.32 11.68
N ALA A 52 -7.43 8.99 10.89
CA ALA A 52 -7.40 8.91 9.44
C ALA A 52 -7.16 7.47 8.93
N VAL A 53 -6.13 6.80 9.44
CA VAL A 53 -5.73 5.45 8.99
C VAL A 53 -6.74 4.38 9.41
N ASN A 54 -7.34 4.53 10.59
CA ASN A 54 -8.34 3.60 11.10
C ASN A 54 -9.65 3.57 10.29
N THR A 55 -9.83 4.48 9.32
CA THR A 55 -10.97 4.44 8.39
C THR A 55 -10.84 3.33 7.32
N PHE A 56 -9.63 2.85 7.04
CA PHE A 56 -9.38 1.82 6.01
C PHE A 56 -8.38 0.73 6.45
N GLY A 57 -7.77 0.85 7.62
CA GLY A 57 -6.82 -0.10 8.16
C GLY A 57 -6.73 -0.03 9.68
N GLU A 58 -5.66 -0.59 10.24
CA GLU A 58 -5.31 -0.52 11.66
C GLU A 58 -3.96 0.18 11.79
N PHE A 59 -3.96 1.33 12.42
CA PHE A 59 -2.75 2.10 12.69
C PHE A 59 -1.87 1.44 13.74
N HIS A 60 -0.55 1.35 13.49
CA HIS A 60 0.41 0.89 14.50
C HIS A 60 1.23 2.05 15.08
N HIS A 61 1.98 2.75 14.22
CA HIS A 61 2.84 3.86 14.60
C HIS A 61 3.22 4.68 13.35
N TRP A 62 3.91 5.80 13.57
CA TRP A 62 4.40 6.66 12.50
C TRP A 62 5.77 7.26 12.84
N VAL A 63 6.49 7.72 11.83
CA VAL A 63 7.81 8.36 11.99
C VAL A 63 7.63 9.83 12.33
N SER A 64 7.57 10.14 13.64
CA SER A 64 7.41 11.52 14.12
C SER A 64 8.67 12.37 14.03
N GLY A 65 9.85 11.74 14.05
CA GLY A 65 11.16 12.42 14.05
C GLY A 65 11.68 12.84 12.67
N ASP A 66 10.85 12.80 11.61
CA ASP A 66 11.26 13.26 10.28
C ASP A 66 11.46 14.79 10.26
N PRO A 67 12.70 15.29 10.08
CA PRO A 67 12.99 16.71 10.17
C PRO A 67 12.49 17.51 8.97
N TYR A 68 12.14 16.85 7.86
CA TYR A 68 11.83 17.55 6.62
C TYR A 68 10.34 17.86 6.45
N LEU A 69 9.47 17.32 7.32
CA LEU A 69 8.03 17.58 7.36
C LEU A 69 7.27 17.42 6.02
N VAL A 70 7.90 16.80 5.00
CA VAL A 70 7.35 16.70 3.63
C VAL A 70 6.26 15.63 3.54
N CYS A 71 6.40 14.54 4.28
CA CYS A 71 5.46 13.44 4.29
C CYS A 71 5.34 12.81 5.68
N SER A 72 4.23 12.15 5.96
CA SER A 72 4.04 11.36 7.18
C SER A 72 4.11 9.89 6.82
N ILE A 73 5.13 9.19 7.33
CA ILE A 73 5.32 7.77 7.13
C ILE A 73 4.60 7.01 8.24
N VAL A 74 3.59 6.22 7.88
CA VAL A 74 2.71 5.48 8.79
C VAL A 74 2.87 3.98 8.55
N PHE A 75 2.96 3.20 9.62
CA PHE A 75 2.90 1.74 9.57
C PHE A 75 1.51 1.27 10.01
N ALA A 76 0.88 0.44 9.19
CA ALA A 76 -0.50 -0.01 9.39
C ALA A 76 -0.75 -1.41 8.84
N SER A 77 -1.79 -2.05 9.36
CA SER A 77 -2.39 -3.24 8.74
C SER A 77 -3.60 -2.84 7.87
N PHE A 78 -3.81 -3.45 6.72
CA PHE A 78 -4.99 -3.20 5.88
C PHE A 78 -5.34 -4.44 5.04
N PRO A 79 -6.61 -4.65 4.67
CA PRO A 79 -7.05 -5.90 4.05
C PRO A 79 -6.46 -6.17 2.65
N ASP A 80 -6.26 -5.13 1.84
CA ASP A 80 -5.64 -5.24 0.50
C ASP A 80 -5.09 -3.89 0.03
N ASP A 81 -4.01 -3.89 -0.75
CA ASP A 81 -3.38 -2.68 -1.30
C ASP A 81 -4.37 -1.83 -2.12
N ARG A 82 -5.33 -2.47 -2.80
CA ARG A 82 -6.34 -1.80 -3.63
C ARG A 82 -7.39 -1.04 -2.81
N LEU A 83 -7.53 -1.39 -1.54
CA LEU A 83 -8.49 -0.77 -0.61
C LEU A 83 -7.88 0.42 0.14
N VAL A 84 -6.56 0.62 0.04
CA VAL A 84 -5.92 1.83 0.56
C VAL A 84 -6.36 3.03 -0.29
N PRO A 85 -7.00 4.04 0.31
CA PRO A 85 -7.49 5.19 -0.43
C PRO A 85 -6.32 6.03 -0.95
N ARG A 86 -6.49 6.59 -2.15
CA ARG A 86 -5.49 7.50 -2.75
C ARG A 86 -5.56 8.93 -2.21
N SER A 87 -6.60 9.25 -1.45
CA SER A 87 -6.82 10.55 -0.82
C SER A 87 -7.57 10.33 0.48
N ILE A 88 -7.17 11.07 1.51
CA ILE A 88 -7.75 11.00 2.85
C ILE A 88 -8.09 12.44 3.25
N SER A 89 -9.25 12.61 3.87
CA SER A 89 -9.68 13.90 4.43
C SER A 89 -9.42 13.91 5.93
N PHE A 90 -8.93 15.04 6.42
CA PHE A 90 -8.68 15.32 7.84
C PHE A 90 -9.74 16.30 8.35
#